data_AF-A0A5K1E6X8-F1
#
_entry.id   AF-A0A5K1E6X8-F1
#
_cell.length_a   1.000
_cell.length_b   1.000
_cell.length_c   1.000
_cell.angle_alpha   90.00
_cell.angle_beta   90.00
_cell.angle_gamma   90.00
#
_symmetry.space_group_name_H-M   'P 1'
#
loop_
_entity.id
_entity.type
_entity.pdbx_description
1 polymer ?
#
loop_
_entity_poly.entity_id
_entity_poly.type
_entity_poly.pdbx_seq_one_letter_code
_entity_poly.pdbx_strand_id
1 'polypeptide(L)' 'LVLTDIKQFYQLKKNWVGDPCFPKDYPWDGIECDDSSTPKIQTL' A
#
# COMPACT_ATOMS: atom_id res chain seq x y z
N LEU A 1 8.37 5.64 -6.41
CA LEU A 1 7.35 6.37 -7.22
C LEU A 1 5.93 5.77 -7.09
N VAL A 2 5.76 4.65 -6.38
CA VAL A 2 4.52 3.85 -6.26
C VAL A 2 3.38 4.51 -5.47
N LEU A 3 3.66 5.46 -4.57
CA LEU A 3 2.60 6.11 -3.78
C LEU A 3 1.62 6.91 -4.67
N THR A 4 2.09 7.39 -5.83
CA THR A 4 1.25 8.04 -6.84
C THR A 4 0.40 7.02 -7.60
N ASP A 5 0.96 5.84 -7.89
CA ASP A 5 0.26 4.75 -8.58
C ASP A 5 -0.85 4.16 -7.72
N ILE A 6 -0.62 4.00 -6.42
CA ILE A 6 -1.66 3.59 -5.46
C ILE A 6 -2.78 4.63 -5.42
N LYS A 7 -2.44 5.93 -5.38
CA LYS A 7 -3.45 7.00 -5.44
C LYS A 7 -4.24 6.97 -6.74
N GLN A 8 -3.62 6.67 -7.88
CA GLN A 8 -4.32 6.57 -9.16
C GLN A 8 -5.17 5.31 -9.26
N PHE A 9 -4.65 4.14 -8.89
CA PHE A 9 -5.35 2.86 -8.91
C PHE A 9 -6.62 2.89 -8.05
N TYR A 10 -6.48 3.37 -6.81
CA TYR A 10 -7.61 3.54 -5.88
C TYR A 10 -8.40 4.83 -6.12
N GLN A 11 -8.03 5.64 -7.12
CA GLN A 11 -8.62 6.95 -7.40
C GLN A 11 -8.78 7.80 -6.12
N LEU A 12 -7.78 7.77 -5.25
CA LEU A 12 -7.81 8.43 -3.95
C LEU A 12 -7.87 9.94 -4.15
N LYS A 13 -9.08 10.49 -4.10
CA LYS A 13 -9.33 11.94 -4.15
C LYS A 13 -9.03 12.65 -2.83
N LYS A 14 -8.77 11.89 -1.76
CA LYS A 14 -8.43 12.36 -0.40
C LYS A 14 -7.25 11.57 0.17
N ASN A 15 -6.64 12.08 1.24
CA ASN A 15 -5.61 11.33 1.98
C ASN A 15 -6.21 10.01 2.48
N TRP A 16 -5.49 8.91 2.27
CA TRP A 16 -5.89 7.59 2.75
C TRP A 16 -5.72 7.50 4.27
N VAL A 17 -6.53 6.66 4.92
CA VAL A 17 -6.57 6.49 6.37
C VAL A 17 -6.41 5.00 6.67
N GLY A 18 -5.17 4.53 6.83
CA GLY A 18 -4.87 3.13 7.16
C GLY A 18 -3.78 2.52 6.30
N ASP A 19 -2.77 1.92 6.94
CA ASP A 19 -1.57 1.40 6.28
C ASP A 19 -1.93 0.32 5.25
N PRO A 20 -1.61 0.49 3.96
CA PRO A 20 -2.00 -0.45 2.92
C PRO A 20 -1.37 -1.84 3.06
N CYS A 21 -0.31 -1.96 3.86
CA CYS A 21 0.36 -3.21 4.16
C CYS A 21 -0.07 -3.83 5.49
N PHE A 22 -1.01 -3.22 6.21
CA PHE A 22 -1.43 -3.68 7.52
C PHE A 22 -2.92 -4.03 7.59
N PRO A 23 -3.27 -5.19 8.19
CA PRO A 23 -2.39 -6.24 8.72
C PRO A 23 -1.69 -7.02 7.61
N LYS A 24 -0.51 -7.60 7.92
CA LYS A 24 0.36 -8.29 6.94
C LYS A 24 -0.37 -9.37 6.12
N ASP A 25 -1.30 -10.07 6.75
CA ASP A 25 -2.06 -11.15 6.11
C ASP A 25 -3.15 -10.65 5.14
N TYR A 26 -3.43 -9.34 5.16
CA TYR A 26 -4.49 -8.70 4.37
C TYR A 26 -4.01 -7.34 3.81
N PRO A 27 -2.99 -7.33 2.92
CA PRO A 27 -2.62 -6.12 2.21
C PRO A 27 -3.78 -5.68 1.28
N TRP A 28 -3.78 -4.40 0.91
CA TRP A 28 -4.71 -3.92 -0.11
C TRP A 28 -4.43 -4.58 -1.47
N ASP A 29 -5.48 -4.78 -2.26
CA ASP A 29 -5.37 -5.39 -3.58
C ASP A 29 -4.40 -4.62 -4.49
N GLY A 30 -3.51 -5.34 -5.17
CA GLY A 30 -2.54 -4.75 -6.10
C GLY A 30 -1.38 -3.99 -5.44
N ILE A 31 -1.16 -4.17 -4.13
CA ILE A 31 0.02 -3.67 -3.42
C ILE A 31 0.89 -4.85 -3.00
N GLU A 32 2.18 -4.80 -3.37
CA GLU A 32 3.19 -5.71 -2.84
C GLU A 32 3.87 -5.05 -1.63
N CYS A 33 3.91 -5.79 -0.53
CA CYS A 33 4.50 -5.36 0.74
C CYS A 33 5.69 -6.24 1.10
N ASP A 34 6.69 -5.67 1.78
CA ASP A 34 7.81 -6.46 2.29
C ASP A 34 7.37 -7.37 3.43
N ASP A 35 8.15 -8.43 3.64
CA ASP A 35 7.88 -9.44 4.65
C ASP A 35 8.35 -9.04 6.07
N SER A 36 8.77 -7.80 6.28
CA SER A 36 9.35 -7.38 7.56
C SER A 36 8.30 -7.28 8.68
N SER A 37 8.77 -7.13 9.93
CA SER A 37 7.90 -6.90 11.09
C SER A 37 7.13 -5.58 11.03
N THR A 38 7.51 -4.69 10.12
CA THR A 38 6.84 -3.41 9.84
C THR A 38 6.71 -3.31 8.33
N PRO A 39 5.75 -4.05 7.73
CA PRO A 39 5.69 -4.25 6.30
C PRO A 39 5.54 -2.91 5.58
N LYS A 40 6.44 -2.63 4.64
CA LYS A 40 6.36 -1.43 3.79
C LYS A 40 6.06 -1.84 2.35
N ILE A 41 5.49 -0.93 1.59
CA ILE A 41 5.24 -1.12 0.16
C ILE A 41 6.60 -1.35 -0.54
N GLN A 42 6.81 -2.54 -1.10
CA GLN A 42 7.99 -2.81 -1.93
C GLN A 42 7.82 -2.05 -3.25
N THR A 43 8.69 -1.08 -3.45
CA THR A 43 8.82 -0.40 -4.74
C THR A 43 9.83 -1.22 -5.55
N LEU A 44 9.44 -1.79 -6.68
CA LEU A 44 10.41 -2.10 -7.73
C LEU A 44 10.71 -0.82 -8.52
#